data_AF-A0A6G1SM27-F1
#
_entry.id   AF-A0A6G1SM27-F1
#
_cell.length_a   1.000
_cell.length_b   1.000
_cell.length_c   1.000
_cell.angle_alpha   90.00
_cell.angle_beta   90.00
_cell.angle_gamma   90.00
#
_symmetry.space_group_name_H-M   'P 1'
#
loop_
_entity.id
_entity.type
_entity.pdbx_description
1 polymer ?
#
loop_
_entity_poly.entity_id
_entity_poly.type
_entity_poly.pdbx_seq_one_letter_code
_entity_poly.pdbx_strand_id
1 'polypeptide(L)'
;LAYINDQLVDITRNQWHQAYDYVIVGAGSSGAVLANRLSEDPKVSVLLLEAGGRENYLSELPFAAAALQKSDLDWAYHSEPQKNACKAMKESREFTPRGKVLGGSSTINFMLYVRGNKRDYDKW
;
A
#
# COMPACT_ATOMS: atom_id res chain seq x y z
N LEU A 1 9.67 -1.15 8.68
CA LEU A 1 10.41 0.15 8.62
C LEU A 1 9.44 1.22 9.11
N ALA A 2 9.89 2.18 9.92
CA ALA A 2 9.05 3.27 10.42
C ALA A 2 9.63 4.61 9.96
N TYR A 3 8.74 5.55 9.61
CA TYR A 3 9.10 6.90 9.22
C TYR A 3 8.70 7.86 10.33
N ILE A 4 9.65 8.70 10.76
CA ILE A 4 9.41 9.84 11.64
C ILE A 4 9.95 11.05 10.89
N ASN A 5 9.10 12.04 10.59
CA ASN A 5 9.48 13.28 9.90
C ASN A 5 10.30 13.05 8.61
N ASP A 6 9.83 12.19 7.71
CA ASP A 6 10.48 11.84 6.43
C ASP A 6 11.88 11.19 6.52
N GLN A 7 12.34 10.82 7.72
CA GLN A 7 13.60 10.10 7.88
C GLN A 7 13.40 8.60 8.13
N LEU A 8 14.25 7.80 7.49
CA LEU A 8 14.36 6.37 7.74
C LEU A 8 15.05 6.16 9.07
N VAL A 9 14.31 5.59 10.02
CA VAL A 9 14.82 5.32 11.36
C VAL A 9 14.96 3.82 11.54
N ASP A 10 16.18 3.37 11.82
CA ASP A 10 16.45 1.99 12.21
C ASP A 10 15.77 1.75 13.56
N ILE A 11 14.86 0.78 13.64
CA ILE A 11 13.84 0.73 14.68
C ILE A 11 14.43 0.20 16.00
N THR A 12 15.27 0.99 16.66
CA THR A 12 15.55 0.81 18.08
C THR A 12 14.41 1.43 18.88
N ARG A 13 13.97 0.76 19.96
CA ARG A 13 12.86 1.24 20.83
C ARG A 13 13.08 2.66 21.38
N ASN A 14 14.33 3.16 21.34
CA ASN A 14 14.73 4.43 21.94
C ASN A 14 14.38 5.66 21.08
N GLN A 15 13.93 5.47 19.84
CA GLN A 15 13.54 6.57 18.93
C GLN A 15 12.02 6.75 18.80
N TRP A 16 11.24 5.97 19.53
CA TRP A 16 9.78 6.06 19.52
C TRP A 16 9.32 7.08 20.54
N HIS A 17 8.35 7.90 20.17
CA HIS A 17 7.59 8.61 21.18
C HIS A 17 6.76 7.61 22.00
N GLN A 18 6.58 7.88 23.29
CA GLN A 18 5.74 7.03 24.14
C GLN A 18 4.27 7.03 23.67
N ALA A 19 3.84 8.08 22.98
CA ALA A 19 2.54 8.23 22.36
C ALA A 19 2.64 9.01 21.05
N TYR A 20 1.68 8.76 20.15
CA TYR A 20 1.47 9.52 18.92
C TYR A 20 0.00 9.96 18.87
N ASP A 21 -0.27 11.10 18.25
CA ASP A 21 -1.64 11.57 18.02
C ASP A 21 -2.37 10.67 17.02
N TYR A 22 -1.65 10.18 16.01
CA TYR A 22 -2.17 9.25 15.02
C TYR A 22 -1.22 8.08 14.76
N VAL A 23 -1.78 6.88 14.69
CA VAL A 23 -1.08 5.68 14.20
C VAL A 23 -1.78 5.18 12.95
N ILE A 24 -1.09 5.26 11.82
CA ILE A 24 -1.59 4.81 10.52
C ILE A 24 -0.98 3.44 10.23
N VAL A 25 -1.84 2.44 10.09
CA VAL A 25 -1.45 1.07 9.75
C VAL A 25 -1.61 0.86 8.25
N GLY A 26 -0.49 0.76 7.55
CA GLY A 26 -0.38 0.64 6.10
C GLY A 26 -0.03 1.98 5.43
N ALA A 27 1.16 2.06 4.84
CA ALA A 27 1.63 3.18 4.01
C ALA A 27 1.24 3.02 2.54
N GLY A 28 0.02 2.51 2.30
CA GLY A 28 -0.56 2.38 0.97
C GLY A 28 -1.07 3.71 0.41
N SER A 29 -1.83 3.64 -0.68
CA SER A 29 -2.31 4.83 -1.42
C SER A 29 -3.07 5.84 -0.56
N SER A 30 -3.92 5.39 0.36
CA SER A 30 -4.64 6.28 1.29
C SER A 30 -3.81 6.63 2.52
N GLY A 31 -3.08 5.66 3.09
CA GLY A 31 -2.29 5.84 4.30
C GLY A 31 -1.17 6.86 4.13
N ALA A 32 -0.49 6.85 2.97
CA ALA A 32 0.53 7.85 2.65
C ALA A 32 -0.06 9.27 2.54
N VAL A 33 -1.25 9.41 1.92
CA VAL A 33 -1.95 10.71 1.83
C VAL A 33 -2.36 11.20 3.21
N LEU A 34 -2.95 10.34 4.05
CA LEU A 34 -3.33 10.71 5.41
C LEU A 34 -2.12 11.13 6.24
N ALA A 35 -1.03 10.36 6.19
CA ALA A 35 0.20 10.66 6.92
C ALA A 35 0.72 12.05 6.53
N ASN A 36 0.85 12.31 5.21
CA ASN A 36 1.32 13.57 4.69
C ASN A 36 0.46 14.76 5.13
N ARG A 37 -0.88 14.63 5.07
CA ARG A 37 -1.80 15.71 5.44
C ARG A 37 -1.84 15.99 6.93
N LEU A 38 -1.85 14.93 7.76
CA LEU A 38 -1.87 15.09 9.21
C LEU A 38 -0.56 15.67 9.73
N SER A 39 0.58 15.32 9.13
CA SER A 39 1.89 15.86 9.50
C SER A 39 2.14 17.29 9.02
N GLU A 40 1.22 17.93 8.28
CA GLU A 40 1.34 19.35 7.92
C GLU A 40 1.26 20.27 9.16
N ASP A 41 0.56 19.85 10.21
CA ASP A 41 0.59 20.55 11.49
C ASP A 41 1.79 20.07 12.32
N PRO A 42 2.80 20.92 12.58
CA PRO A 42 3.98 20.52 13.36
C PRO A 42 3.69 20.16 14.82
N LYS A 43 2.46 20.42 15.30
CA LYS A 43 2.02 20.02 16.64
C LYS A 43 1.48 18.59 16.68
N VAL A 44 1.25 17.97 15.53
CA VAL A 44 0.67 16.63 15.41
C VAL A 44 1.78 15.62 15.15
N SER A 45 1.81 14.56 15.96
CA SER A 45 2.71 13.44 15.81
C SER A 45 2.01 12.26 15.10
N VAL A 46 2.62 11.78 14.01
CA VAL A 46 2.10 10.67 13.20
C VAL A 46 3.10 9.54 13.16
N LEU A 47 2.64 8.33 13.49
CA LEU A 47 3.38 7.09 13.27
C LEU A 47 2.78 6.35 12.07
N LEU A 48 3.60 6.13 11.03
CA LEU A 48 3.21 5.35 9.86
C LEU A 48 3.90 3.98 9.87
N LEU A 49 3.09 2.91 9.88
CA LEU A 49 3.56 1.54 9.90
C LEU A 49 3.34 0.87 8.54
N GLU A 50 4.40 0.34 7.93
CA GLU A 50 4.33 -0.42 6.69
C GLU A 50 5.01 -1.79 6.84
N ALA A 51 4.32 -2.84 6.40
CA ALA A 51 4.80 -4.21 6.46
C ALA A 51 5.78 -4.53 5.31
N GLY A 52 5.65 -3.81 4.19
CA GLY A 52 6.52 -3.90 3.04
C GLY A 52 7.86 -3.20 3.17
N GLY A 53 8.65 -3.37 2.11
CA GLY A 53 9.94 -2.70 1.93
C GLY A 53 9.80 -1.35 1.20
N ARG A 54 10.92 -0.88 0.65
CA ARG A 54 10.96 0.28 -0.24
C ARG A 54 10.71 -0.14 -1.68
N GLU A 55 10.34 0.83 -2.50
CA GLU A 55 10.30 0.68 -3.95
C GLU A 55 11.68 0.28 -4.51
N ASN A 56 11.67 -0.29 -5.72
CA ASN A 56 12.88 -0.62 -6.47
C ASN A 56 12.84 0.04 -7.86
N TYR A 57 13.92 -0.08 -8.61
CA TYR A 57 14.01 0.54 -9.94
C TYR A 57 12.90 0.08 -10.90
N LEU A 58 12.44 -1.18 -10.80
CA LEU A 58 11.37 -1.67 -11.67
C LEU A 58 10.02 -1.02 -11.35
N SER A 59 9.74 -0.69 -10.08
CA SER A 59 8.49 -0.01 -9.71
C SER A 59 8.40 1.43 -10.22
N GLU A 60 9.52 2.04 -10.60
CA GLU A 60 9.52 3.37 -11.22
C GLU A 60 9.20 3.34 -12.72
N LEU A 61 9.21 2.16 -13.35
CA LEU A 61 8.97 1.98 -14.78
C LEU A 61 7.50 1.57 -15.02
N PRO A 62 6.63 2.45 -15.56
CA PRO A 62 5.21 2.14 -15.72
C PRO A 62 4.92 0.86 -16.54
N PHE A 63 5.74 0.58 -17.54
CA PHE A 63 5.57 -0.61 -18.39
C PHE A 63 5.91 -1.92 -17.65
N ALA A 64 6.62 -1.86 -16.52
CA ALA A 64 7.01 -3.02 -15.73
C ALA A 64 5.93 -3.47 -14.74
N ALA A 65 4.78 -2.78 -14.65
CA ALA A 65 3.72 -3.07 -13.67
C ALA A 65 3.31 -4.55 -13.60
N ALA A 66 3.21 -5.24 -14.74
CA ALA A 66 2.90 -6.67 -14.78
C ALA A 66 4.00 -7.55 -14.16
N ALA A 67 5.28 -7.17 -14.30
CA ALA A 67 6.43 -7.88 -13.76
C ALA A 67 6.59 -7.69 -12.24
N LEU A 68 5.94 -6.68 -11.65
CA LEU A 68 5.94 -6.46 -10.20
C LEU A 68 5.01 -7.42 -9.47
N GLN A 69 4.05 -8.02 -10.17
CA GLN A 69 3.15 -9.02 -9.59
C GLN A 69 3.92 -10.31 -9.28
N LYS A 70 3.61 -10.94 -8.14
CA LYS A 70 4.33 -12.11 -7.59
C LYS A 70 5.81 -11.85 -7.24
N SER A 71 6.26 -10.61 -7.25
CA SER A 71 7.57 -10.23 -6.72
C SER A 71 7.52 -10.03 -5.20
N ASP A 72 8.65 -9.72 -4.58
CA ASP A 72 8.73 -9.37 -3.16
C ASP A 72 7.94 -8.10 -2.79
N LEU A 73 7.55 -7.29 -3.78
CA LEU A 73 6.71 -6.10 -3.62
C LEU A 73 5.21 -6.42 -3.62
N ASP A 74 4.81 -7.68 -3.78
CA ASP A 74 3.43 -8.12 -3.84
C ASP A 74 3.14 -9.09 -2.68
N TRP A 75 2.02 -8.89 -2.01
CA TRP A 75 1.49 -9.87 -1.05
C TRP A 75 1.15 -11.20 -1.70
N ALA A 76 0.90 -11.20 -3.01
CA ALA A 76 0.63 -12.38 -3.83
C ALA A 76 -0.53 -13.24 -3.28
N TYR A 77 -1.58 -12.58 -2.79
CA TYR A 77 -2.73 -13.26 -2.23
C TYR A 77 -3.43 -14.15 -3.25
N HIS A 78 -4.05 -15.21 -2.74
CA HIS A 78 -4.95 -16.05 -3.51
C HIS A 78 -6.30 -16.11 -2.80
N SER A 79 -7.38 -16.13 -3.57
CA SER A 79 -8.71 -16.37 -3.00
C SER A 79 -8.88 -17.81 -2.53
N GLU A 80 -9.94 -18.07 -1.75
CA GLU A 80 -10.46 -19.43 -1.56
C GLU A 80 -11.01 -20.01 -2.88
N PRO A 81 -11.10 -21.34 -3.04
CA PRO A 81 -11.53 -21.95 -4.29
C PRO A 81 -12.93 -21.50 -4.67
N GLN A 82 -13.08 -21.01 -5.90
CA GLN A 82 -14.34 -20.43 -6.38
C GLN A 82 -15.23 -21.51 -7.00
N LYS A 83 -16.46 -21.64 -6.48
CA LYS A 83 -17.46 -22.59 -7.01
C LYS A 83 -17.97 -22.21 -8.39
N ASN A 84 -18.09 -20.91 -8.68
CA ASN A 84 -18.74 -20.41 -9.90
C ASN A 84 -17.82 -19.51 -10.76
N ALA A 85 -16.54 -19.37 -10.42
CA ALA A 85 -15.57 -18.53 -11.13
C ALA A 85 -14.19 -19.20 -11.19
N CYS A 86 -13.24 -18.57 -11.89
CA CYS A 86 -11.82 -18.95 -11.89
C CYS A 86 -11.52 -20.40 -12.31
N LYS A 87 -12.41 -21.05 -13.08
CA LYS A 87 -12.31 -22.48 -13.42
C LYS A 87 -11.07 -22.86 -14.24
N ALA A 88 -10.49 -21.90 -14.95
CA ALA A 88 -9.25 -22.07 -15.69
C ALA A 88 -7.98 -21.78 -14.85
N MET A 89 -8.14 -21.30 -13.61
CA MET A 89 -7.03 -21.04 -12.69
C MET A 89 -6.67 -22.30 -11.91
N LYS A 90 -5.42 -22.40 -11.46
CA LYS A 90 -4.97 -23.49 -10.61
C LYS A 90 -5.83 -23.54 -9.34
N GLU A 91 -6.36 -24.73 -9.03
CA GLU A 91 -7.23 -24.98 -7.87
C GLU A 91 -8.49 -24.09 -7.81
N SER A 92 -8.91 -23.50 -8.94
CA SER A 92 -10.00 -22.52 -8.99
C SER A 92 -9.80 -21.32 -8.05
N ARG A 93 -8.55 -20.93 -7.77
CA ARG A 93 -8.21 -19.78 -6.91
C ARG A 93 -7.72 -18.61 -7.76
N GLU A 94 -8.24 -17.42 -7.46
CA GLU A 94 -7.86 -16.18 -8.14
C GLU A 94 -6.59 -15.62 -7.53
N PHE A 95 -5.62 -15.27 -8.37
CA PHE A 95 -4.45 -14.52 -7.95
C PHE A 95 -4.80 -13.04 -7.82
N THR A 96 -4.60 -12.46 -6.64
CA THR A 96 -4.98 -11.07 -6.32
C THR A 96 -3.76 -10.26 -5.89
N PRO A 97 -3.11 -9.53 -6.81
CA PRO A 97 -1.94 -8.73 -6.48
C PRO A 97 -2.31 -7.55 -5.57
N ARG A 98 -1.53 -7.35 -4.52
CA ARG A 98 -1.65 -6.24 -3.56
C ARG A 98 -0.25 -5.78 -3.15
N GLY A 99 0.02 -4.48 -3.30
CA GLY A 99 1.34 -3.95 -2.99
C GLY A 99 1.72 -4.15 -1.52
N LYS A 100 2.89 -4.74 -1.30
CA LYS A 100 3.60 -4.93 -0.03
C LYS A 100 4.87 -4.09 -0.05
N VAL A 101 4.70 -2.78 -0.13
CA VAL A 101 5.76 -1.80 -0.33
C VAL A 101 5.24 -0.44 0.12
N LEU A 102 6.11 0.52 0.44
CA LEU A 102 5.69 1.91 0.59
C LEU A 102 4.96 2.40 -0.66
N GLY A 103 3.88 3.16 -0.48
CA GLY A 103 2.90 3.49 -1.51
C GLY A 103 1.89 2.35 -1.76
N GLY A 104 2.16 1.14 -1.32
CA GLY A 104 1.28 -0.01 -1.41
C GLY A 104 0.87 -0.32 -2.85
N SER A 105 -0.43 -0.48 -3.09
CA SER A 105 -0.91 -0.86 -4.42
C SER A 105 -0.75 0.24 -5.47
N SER A 106 -0.56 1.52 -5.10
CA SER A 106 -0.23 2.54 -6.11
C SER A 106 1.16 2.38 -6.71
N THR A 107 2.08 1.69 -6.02
CA THR A 107 3.44 1.42 -6.49
C THR A 107 3.50 0.30 -7.52
N ILE A 108 2.52 -0.62 -7.50
CA ILE A 108 2.46 -1.79 -8.40
C ILE A 108 1.28 -1.73 -9.38
N ASN A 109 0.59 -0.58 -9.50
CA ASN A 109 -0.57 -0.45 -10.37
C ASN A 109 -0.17 -0.22 -11.85
N PHE A 110 -1.18 -0.11 -12.71
CA PHE A 110 -1.01 0.18 -14.14
C PHE A 110 -1.10 1.67 -14.49
N MET A 111 -0.94 2.56 -13.51
CA MET A 111 -0.97 4.03 -13.68
C MET A 111 -2.24 4.60 -14.32
N LEU A 112 -3.33 3.82 -14.37
CA LEU A 112 -4.59 4.26 -14.92
C LEU A 112 -5.25 5.29 -13.99
N TYR A 113 -5.49 6.49 -14.52
CA TYR A 113 -6.28 7.50 -13.84
C TYR A 113 -7.72 7.50 -14.36
N VAL A 114 -8.65 7.06 -13.52
CA VAL A 114 -10.06 6.99 -13.85
C VAL A 114 -10.88 7.49 -12.66
N ARG A 115 -11.82 8.41 -12.90
CA ARG A 115 -12.83 8.80 -11.91
C ARG A 115 -14.09 7.97 -12.10
N GLY A 116 -14.78 7.66 -11.01
CA GLY A 116 -16.07 6.97 -11.04
C GLY A 116 -17.16 7.84 -11.69
N ASN A 117 -18.29 7.22 -11.99
CA ASN A 117 -19.47 7.99 -12.40
C ASN A 117 -20.01 8.76 -11.20
N LYS A 118 -20.53 9.98 -11.42
CA LYS A 118 -21.18 10.76 -10.34
C LYS A 118 -22.21 9.93 -9.55
N ARG A 119 -22.99 9.09 -10.24
CA ARG A 119 -24.01 8.24 -9.63
C ARG A 119 -23.44 7.17 -8.68
N ASP A 120 -22.18 6.79 -8.83
CA ASP A 120 -21.53 5.85 -7.92
C ASP A 120 -21.30 6.51 -6.56
N TYR A 121 -20.84 7.76 -6.57
CA TYR A 121 -20.62 8.56 -5.36
C TYR A 121 -21.92 9.00 -4.68
N ASP A 122 -22.95 9.37 -5.46
CA ASP A 122 -24.25 9.77 -4.92
C ASP A 122 -24.99 8.61 -4.20
N LYS A 123 -24.54 7.36 -4.37
CA LYS A 123 -25.13 6.14 -3.76
C LYS A 123 -24.34 5.59 -2.56
N TRP A 124 -23.19 6.16 -2.23
CA TRP A 124 -22.42 5.77 -1.05
C TRP A 124 -23.11 6.23 0.23
#